data_AF-A0ABD0QX12-F1
#
_entry.id   AF-A0ABD0QX12-F1
#
_cell.length_a   1.000
_cell.length_b   1.000
_cell.length_c   1.000
_cell.angle_alpha   90.00
_cell.angle_beta   90.00
_cell.angle_gamma   90.00
#
_symmetry.space_group_name_H-M   'P 1'
#
loop_
_entity.id
_entity.type
_entity.pdbx_description
1 polymer ?
#
loop_
_entity_poly.entity_id
_entity_poly.type
_entity_poly.pdbx_seq_one_letter_code
_entity_poly.pdbx_strand_id
1 'polypeptide(L)' 'VDVYEYIPSMRQTNLCHYHEKYYDAACTFGAYHPLLYEKLLVKRMSTASEEDLKKKGKVTLPGFSKINCPL' A
#
# COMPACT_ATOMS: atom_id res chain seq x y z
N VAL A 1 -8.27 -9.05 -3.15
CA VAL A 1 -8.43 -7.98 -2.15
C VAL A 1 -7.82 -6.74 -2.75
N ASP A 2 -8.58 -5.66 -2.83
CA ASP A 2 -8.10 -4.39 -3.36
C ASP A 2 -7.79 -3.47 -2.18
N VAL A 3 -6.58 -2.90 -2.16
CA VAL A 3 -6.12 -2.01 -1.08
C VAL A 3 -5.73 -0.67 -1.71
N TYR A 4 -6.21 0.42 -1.11
CA TYR A 4 -6.08 1.78 -1.64
C TYR A 4 -5.24 2.67 -0.73
N GLU A 5 -4.34 3.45 -1.32
CA GLU A 5 -3.42 4.41 -0.68
C GLU A 5 -2.55 3.81 0.46
N TYR A 6 -2.51 2.48 0.59
CA TYR A 6 -1.53 1.80 1.44
C TYR A 6 -0.13 1.92 0.86
N ILE A 7 0.04 1.67 -0.44
CA ILE A 7 1.20 2.17 -1.20
C ILE A 7 0.73 3.46 -1.88
N PRO A 8 1.39 4.60 -1.64
CA PRO A 8 0.87 5.88 -2.07
C PRO A 8 0.90 6.01 -3.60
N SER A 9 -0.13 6.63 -4.14
CA SER A 9 -0.18 7.05 -5.53
C SER A 9 0.72 8.25 -5.80
N MET A 10 0.65 8.82 -7.01
CA MET A 10 1.23 10.12 -7.34
C MET A 10 0.66 11.28 -6.49
N ARG A 11 -0.41 11.06 -5.72
CA ARG A 11 -0.98 12.03 -4.75
C ARG A 11 -0.30 11.97 -3.37
N GLN A 12 0.84 11.30 -3.25
CA GLN A 12 1.57 11.21 -1.98
C GLN A 12 1.74 12.60 -1.34
N THR A 13 1.44 12.68 -0.05
CA THR A 13 1.53 13.88 0.76
C THR A 13 1.96 13.52 2.17
N ASN A 14 2.35 14.53 2.95
CA ASN A 14 2.61 14.37 4.38
C ASN A 14 1.34 14.50 5.23
N LEU A 15 0.17 14.80 4.64
CA LEU A 15 -1.11 14.79 5.36
C LEU A 15 -1.37 13.36 5.89
N CYS A 16 -1.41 13.20 7.21
CA CYS A 16 -1.43 11.87 7.84
C CYS A 16 -2.73 11.12 7.57
N HIS A 17 -3.88 11.77 7.78
CA HIS A 17 -5.19 11.22 7.45
C HIS A 17 -6.03 12.16 6.58
N TYR A 18 -6.89 11.59 5.73
CA TYR A 18 -7.69 12.34 4.76
C TYR A 18 -8.74 13.28 5.40
N HIS A 19 -9.09 13.06 6.66
CA HIS A 19 -10.14 13.78 7.38
C HIS A 19 -9.60 14.82 8.37
N GLU A 20 -8.28 14.94 8.52
CA GLU A 20 -7.64 15.86 9.46
C GLU A 20 -6.68 16.81 8.74
N LYS A 21 -6.07 17.73 9.50
CA LYS A 21 -5.09 18.71 9.00
C LYS A 21 -3.69 18.52 9.60
N TYR A 22 -3.41 17.33 10.10
CA TYR A 22 -2.14 16.97 10.71
C TYR A 22 -1.16 16.42 9.67
N TYR A 23 0.10 16.85 9.73
CA TYR A 23 1.13 16.50 8.78
C TYR A 23 2.27 15.74 9.45
N ASP A 24 2.48 14.50 9.03
CA ASP A 24 3.59 13.67 9.44
C ASP A 24 3.90 12.61 8.37
N ALA A 25 5.14 12.61 7.88
CA ALA A 25 5.60 11.62 6.91
C ALA A 25 5.67 10.20 7.50
N ALA A 26 5.77 10.06 8.83
CA ALA A 26 5.77 8.77 9.51
C ALA A 26 4.48 7.97 9.27
N CYS A 27 3.33 8.62 9.09
CA CYS A 27 2.08 7.94 8.76
C CYS A 27 2.13 7.22 7.41
N THR A 28 3.00 7.68 6.49
CA THR A 28 3.19 7.05 5.17
C THR A 28 4.39 6.10 5.16
N PHE A 29 5.50 6.43 5.80
CA PHE A 29 6.76 5.66 5.68
C PHE A 29 7.09 4.81 6.90
N GLY A 30 6.37 4.97 8.01
CA GLY A 30 6.59 4.28 9.27
C GLY A 30 7.45 5.06 10.25
N ALA A 31 7.22 4.78 11.54
CA ALA A 31 8.05 5.22 12.66
C ALA A 31 8.07 4.10 13.70
N TYR A 32 6.98 3.94 14.47
CA TYR A 32 6.83 2.82 15.40
C TYR A 32 6.62 1.48 14.69
N HIS A 33 5.72 1.46 13.68
CA HIS A 33 5.48 0.27 12.87
C HIS A 33 6.53 0.13 11.76
N PRO A 34 6.90 -1.11 11.37
CA PRO A 34 7.80 -1.39 10.25
C PRO A 34 7.12 -1.20 8.88
N LEU A 35 6.34 -0.12 8.75
CA LEU A 35 5.39 0.12 7.66
C LEU A 35 6.07 0.15 6.28
N LEU A 36 7.31 0.65 6.20
CA LEU A 36 8.10 0.60 4.97
C LEU A 36 8.26 -0.84 4.46
N TYR A 37 8.61 -1.78 5.33
CA TYR A 37 8.82 -3.18 4.96
C TYR A 37 7.51 -3.89 4.62
N GLU A 38 6.44 -3.58 5.36
CA GLU A 38 5.11 -4.09 5.02
C GLU A 38 4.67 -3.63 3.62
N LYS A 39 4.88 -2.35 3.27
CA LYS A 39 4.59 -1.82 1.93
C LYS A 39 5.43 -2.50 0.84
N LEU A 40 6.70 -2.78 1.11
CA LEU A 40 7.56 -3.53 0.17
C LEU A 40 7.03 -4.95 -0.06
N LEU A 41 6.59 -5.64 0.99
CA LEU A 41 5.97 -6.96 0.88
C LEU A 41 4.67 -6.91 0.08
N VAL A 42 3.77 -5.97 0.39
CA VAL A 42 2.52 -5.77 -0.35
C VAL A 42 2.80 -5.45 -1.83
N LYS A 43 3.81 -4.63 -2.13
CA LYS A 43 4.23 -4.34 -3.50
C LYS A 43 4.65 -5.61 -4.23
N ARG A 44 5.46 -6.45 -3.57
CA ARG A 44 5.97 -7.71 -4.14
C ARG A 44 4.85 -8.73 -4.41
N MET A 45 3.84 -8.80 -3.54
CA MET A 45 2.72 -9.74 -3.67
C MET A 45 1.61 -9.24 -4.59
N SER A 46 1.61 -7.95 -4.94
CA SER A 46 0.57 -7.33 -5.75
C SER A 46 0.56 -7.87 -7.18
N THR A 47 -0.64 -8.16 -7.70
CA THR A 47 -0.88 -8.48 -9.11
C THR A 47 -1.40 -7.27 -9.90
N ALA A 48 -1.48 -6.09 -9.29
CA ALA A 48 -1.92 -4.86 -9.95
C ALA A 48 -0.84 -4.30 -10.89
N SER A 49 -1.27 -3.55 -11.91
CA SER A 49 -0.38 -2.84 -12.84
C SER A 49 0.33 -1.67 -12.15
N GLU A 50 1.49 -1.26 -12.67
CA GLU A 50 2.14 -0.02 -12.21
C GLU A 50 1.25 1.21 -12.42
N GLU A 51 0.44 1.22 -13.48
CA GLU A 51 -0.45 2.33 -13.77
C GLU A 51 -1.55 2.46 -12.71
N ASP A 52 -2.17 1.34 -12.31
CA ASP A 52 -3.16 1.34 -11.23
C ASP A 52 -2.54 1.80 -9.92
N LEU A 53 -1.31 1.38 -9.62
CA LEU A 53 -0.60 1.84 -8.44
C LEU A 53 -0.35 3.37 -8.52
N LYS A 54 0.26 3.85 -9.60
CA LYS A 54 0.64 5.27 -9.74
C LYS A 54 -0.58 6.19 -9.79
N LYS A 55 -1.61 5.85 -10.57
CA LYS A 55 -2.78 6.73 -10.79
C LYS A 55 -3.85 6.57 -9.71
N LYS A 56 -4.07 5.36 -9.19
CA LYS A 56 -5.19 5.07 -8.28
C LYS A 56 -4.75 4.76 -6.85
N GLY A 57 -3.45 4.58 -6.61
CA GLY A 57 -2.96 4.13 -5.29
C GLY A 57 -3.45 2.72 -4.98
N LYS A 58 -3.75 1.92 -6.01
CA LYS A 58 -4.40 0.62 -5.88
C LYS A 58 -3.37 -0.50 -6.02
N VAL A 59 -3.39 -1.43 -5.08
CA VAL A 59 -2.77 -2.75 -5.20
C VAL A 59 -3.82 -3.85 -5.09
N THR A 60 -3.53 -4.99 -5.71
CA THR A 60 -4.45 -6.14 -5.74
C THR A 60 -3.71 -7.37 -5.23
N LEU A 61 -4.21 -7.96 -4.14
CA LEU A 61 -3.65 -9.17 -3.55
C LEU A 61 -4.60 -10.36 -3.78
N PRO A 62 -4.09 -11.54 -4.16
CA PRO A 62 -4.90 -12.76 -4.16
C PRO A 62 -5.30 -13.11 -2.73
N GLY A 63 -6.55 -13.53 -2.54
CA GLY A 63 -6.96 -14.12 -1.25
C GLY A 63 -6.28 -15.47 -1.07
N PHE A 64 -6.05 -15.89 0.19
CA PHE A 64 -5.36 -17.15 0.49
C PHE A 64 -6.00 -18.37 -0.17
N SER A 65 -7.33 -18.39 -0.34
CA SER A 65 -8.05 -19.46 -1.05
C SER A 65 -7.67 -19.64 -2.52
N LYS A 66 -6.91 -18.71 -3.11
CA LYS A 66 -6.42 -18.76 -4.49
C LYS A 66 -4.93 -19.11 -4.60
N ILE A 67 -4.26 -19.36 -3.49
CA ILE A 67 -2.82 -19.71 -3.48
C ILE A 67 -2.67 -21.22 -3.64
N ASN A 68 -1.81 -21.63 -4.58
CA ASN A 68 -1.43 -23.01 -4.77
C ASN A 68 -0.03 -23.23 -4.22
N CYS A 69 0.10 -24.14 -3.25
CA CYS A 69 1.39 -24.57 -2.70
C CYS A 69 1.69 -25.99 -3.19
N PRO A 70 2.78 -26.22 -3.95
CA PRO A 70 3.19 -27.58 -4.26
C PRO A 70 3.68 -28.30 -2.99
N LEU A 71 3.45 -29.62 -2.94
CA LEU A 71 3.99 -30.53 -1.93
C LEU A 71 5.49 -30.78 -2.17
#